data_AF-A0A2G3DS94-F1
#
_entry.id   AF-A0A2G3DS94-F1
#
_cell.length_a   1.000
_cell.length_b   1.000
_cell.length_c   1.000
_cell.angle_alpha   90.00
_cell.angle_beta   90.00
_cell.angle_gamma   90.00
#
_symmetry.space_group_name_H-M   'P 1'
#
loop_
_entity.id
_entity.type
_entity.pdbx_description
1 polymer ?
#
loop_
_entity_poly.entity_id
_entity_poly.type
_entity_poly.pdbx_seq_one_letter_code
_entity_poly.pdbx_strand_id
1 'polypeptide(L)'
;MDSEAMSFATDDLLNSHFEKHASEFKGLYNTLDEYLIGARDVIESGYKVRYIYKGEERFGYVKFLGSNSKGQAKFAFVGTNNNGFITTFHTESGKTFWKMLNGVNIPVINPE
;
A
#
# COMPACT_ATOMS: atom_id res chain seq x y z
N MET A 1 -12.84 15.63 12.63
CA MET A 1 -12.09 14.76 11.71
C MET A 1 -12.66 13.39 11.89
N ASP A 2 -13.51 12.96 10.96
CA ASP A 2 -14.05 11.60 10.95
C ASP A 2 -12.87 10.64 10.89
N SER A 3 -12.76 9.73 11.86
CA SER A 3 -11.75 8.69 11.86
C SER A 3 -12.08 7.70 10.74
N GLU A 4 -11.62 7.98 9.50
CA GLU A 4 -11.55 6.95 8.46
C GLU A 4 -10.75 5.79 9.04
N ALA A 5 -11.28 4.57 8.94
CA ALA A 5 -10.75 3.42 9.64
C ALA A 5 -9.32 3.10 9.18
N MET A 6 -8.30 3.56 9.92
CA MET A 6 -6.89 3.29 9.66
C MET A 6 -6.48 1.88 10.13
N SER A 7 -7.32 0.88 9.85
CA SER A 7 -7.15 -0.52 10.23
C SER A 7 -7.72 -1.46 9.19
N PHE A 8 -7.36 -2.74 9.28
CA PHE A 8 -8.12 -3.79 8.62
C PHE A 8 -9.50 -3.90 9.27
N ALA A 9 -10.45 -4.49 8.53
CA ALA A 9 -11.82 -4.66 9.02
C ALA A 9 -11.93 -5.66 10.19
N THR A 10 -10.99 -6.61 10.29
CA THR A 10 -10.91 -7.60 11.38
C THR A 10 -9.46 -7.95 11.69
N ASP A 11 -9.23 -8.53 12.87
CA ASP A 11 -7.90 -9.02 13.28
C ASP A 11 -7.45 -10.21 12.42
N ASP A 12 -8.36 -11.09 11.99
CA ASP A 12 -8.04 -12.19 11.06
C ASP A 12 -7.50 -11.68 9.72
N LEU A 13 -8.07 -10.57 9.22
CA LEU A 13 -7.57 -9.93 8.01
C LEU A 13 -6.18 -9.32 8.24
N LEU A 14 -5.96 -8.64 9.37
CA LEU A 14 -4.64 -8.13 9.74
C LEU A 14 -3.61 -9.27 9.84
N ASN A 15 -3.94 -10.35 10.55
CA ASN A 15 -3.05 -11.48 10.76
C ASN A 15 -2.67 -12.18 9.45
N SER A 16 -3.66 -12.52 8.63
CA SER A 16 -3.41 -13.16 7.33
C SER A 16 -2.60 -12.27 6.38
N HIS A 17 -2.79 -10.94 6.44
CA HIS A 17 -2.02 -10.02 5.61
C HIS A 17 -0.58 -9.86 6.10
N PHE A 18 -0.37 -9.80 7.41
CA PHE A 18 0.95 -9.76 8.04
C PHE A 18 1.77 -11.01 7.69
N GLU A 19 1.22 -12.20 7.91
CA GLU A 19 1.88 -13.49 7.60
C GLU A 19 2.34 -13.56 6.15
N LYS A 20 1.53 -13.02 5.23
CA LYS A 20 1.80 -13.06 3.81
C LYS A 20 2.83 -12.01 3.35
N HIS A 21 2.77 -10.79 3.90
CA HIS A 21 3.45 -9.63 3.29
C HIS A 21 4.50 -8.95 4.18
N ALA A 22 4.51 -9.17 5.50
CA ALA A 22 5.45 -8.46 6.39
C ALA A 22 6.93 -8.73 6.04
N SER A 23 7.23 -9.96 5.59
CA SER A 23 8.58 -10.36 5.17
C SER A 23 9.12 -9.56 3.97
N GLU A 24 8.24 -8.98 3.15
CA GLU A 24 8.64 -8.15 2.00
C GLU A 24 9.36 -6.85 2.41
N PHE A 25 9.10 -6.40 3.64
CA PHE A 25 9.75 -5.26 4.29
C PHE A 25 11.07 -5.65 4.96
N LYS A 26 11.58 -6.86 4.73
CA LYS A 26 12.91 -7.32 5.17
C LYS A 26 13.11 -7.21 6.69
N GLY A 27 12.09 -7.57 7.46
CA GLY A 27 12.15 -7.59 8.93
C GLY A 27 11.93 -6.23 9.60
N LEU A 28 11.48 -5.21 8.85
CA LEU A 28 11.11 -3.91 9.43
C LEU A 28 9.95 -4.03 10.44
N TYR A 29 9.04 -4.98 10.22
CA TYR A 29 7.89 -5.24 11.08
C TYR A 29 7.93 -6.69 11.55
N ASN A 30 7.94 -6.89 12.86
CA ASN A 30 8.08 -8.19 13.51
C ASN A 30 6.82 -8.58 14.31
N THR A 31 5.88 -7.66 14.46
CA THR A 31 4.59 -7.87 15.12
C THR A 31 3.43 -7.31 14.29
N LEU A 32 2.20 -7.75 14.58
CA LEU A 32 0.98 -7.22 13.96
C LEU A 32 0.83 -5.71 14.19
N ASP A 33 1.16 -5.24 15.39
CA ASP A 33 1.06 -3.82 15.76
C ASP A 33 2.06 -2.96 14.99
N GLU A 34 3.32 -3.40 14.89
CA GLU A 34 4.35 -2.69 14.12
C GLU A 34 3.96 -2.57 12.64
N TYR A 35 3.43 -3.65 12.07
CA TYR A 35 2.97 -3.68 10.69
C TYR A 35 1.76 -2.78 10.46
N LEU A 36 0.79 -2.77 11.38
CA LEU A 36 -0.36 -1.87 11.31
C LEU A 36 0.07 -0.41 11.45
N ILE A 37 0.98 -0.08 12.37
CA ILE A 37 1.57 1.26 12.50
C ILE A 37 2.28 1.66 11.20
N GLY A 38 3.01 0.74 10.57
CA GLY A 38 3.62 0.97 9.25
C GLY A 38 2.60 1.33 8.17
N ALA A 39 1.47 0.63 8.13
CA ALA A 39 0.39 0.95 7.19
C ALA A 39 -0.21 2.34 7.47
N ARG A 40 -0.40 2.70 8.76
CA ARG A 40 -0.90 4.02 9.17
C ARG A 40 0.05 5.14 8.77
N ASP A 41 1.34 4.98 8.98
CA ASP A 41 2.36 5.94 8.55
C ASP A 41 2.30 6.18 7.03
N VAL A 42 2.06 5.15 6.22
CA VAL A 42 1.88 5.30 4.77
C VAL A 42 0.58 6.03 4.42
N ILE A 43 -0.52 5.79 5.14
CA ILE A 43 -1.78 6.55 4.95
C ILE A 43 -1.58 8.03 5.30
N GLU A 44 -0.91 8.33 6.41
CA GLU A 44 -0.75 9.68 6.95
C GLU A 44 0.27 10.53 6.16
N SER A 45 1.37 9.92 5.72
CA SER A 45 2.50 10.63 5.10
C SER A 45 2.71 10.31 3.62
N GLY A 46 2.02 9.31 3.09
CA GLY A 46 2.13 8.89 1.70
C GLY A 46 1.29 9.75 0.74
N TYR A 47 1.54 9.56 -0.56
CA TYR A 47 0.76 10.20 -1.60
C TYR A 47 -0.52 9.39 -1.88
N LYS A 48 -1.69 10.03 -1.82
CA LYS A 48 -2.98 9.39 -2.11
C LYS A 48 -3.14 9.16 -3.61
N VAL A 49 -3.47 7.94 -4.01
CA VAL A 49 -3.64 7.52 -5.40
C VAL A 49 -5.01 6.89 -5.64
N ARG A 50 -5.46 6.91 -6.90
CA ARG A 50 -6.67 6.23 -7.37
C ARG A 50 -6.28 5.18 -8.39
N TYR A 51 -6.90 4.01 -8.34
CA TYR A 51 -6.60 2.93 -9.27
C TYR A 51 -7.82 2.04 -9.49
N ILE A 52 -7.85 1.33 -10.62
CA ILE A 52 -8.91 0.37 -10.92
C ILE A 52 -8.51 -1.01 -10.39
N TYR A 53 -9.35 -1.58 -9.54
CA TYR A 53 -9.21 -2.96 -9.07
C TYR A 53 -10.49 -3.73 -9.34
N LYS A 54 -10.38 -4.79 -10.15
CA LYS A 54 -11.53 -5.63 -10.57
C LYS A 54 -12.71 -4.83 -11.16
N GLY A 55 -12.40 -3.76 -11.89
CA GLY A 55 -13.40 -2.91 -12.56
C GLY A 55 -13.97 -1.79 -11.68
N GLU A 56 -13.56 -1.68 -10.42
CA GLU A 56 -14.01 -0.64 -9.51
C GLU A 56 -12.88 0.34 -9.19
N GLU A 57 -13.21 1.62 -9.07
CA GLU A 57 -12.28 2.63 -8.55
C GLU A 57 -12.01 2.38 -7.06
N ARG A 58 -10.74 2.36 -6.70
CA ARG A 58 -10.24 2.23 -5.33
C ARG A 58 -9.26 3.35 -5.02
N PHE A 59 -9.08 3.58 -3.72
CA PHE A 59 -8.09 4.51 -3.21
C PHE A 59 -6.94 3.74 -2.56
N GLY A 60 -5.77 4.34 -2.61
CA GLY A 60 -4.60 3.86 -1.89
C GLY A 60 -3.65 4.97 -1.55
N TYR A 61 -2.58 4.61 -0.86
CA TYR A 61 -1.53 5.51 -0.42
C TYR A 61 -0.18 4.88 -0.73
N VAL A 62 0.74 5.67 -1.26
CA VAL A 62 2.07 5.20 -1.67
C VAL A 62 3.16 6.01 -0.99
N LYS A 63 4.20 5.32 -0.50
CA LYS A 63 5.41 5.95 0.06
C LYS A 63 6.65 5.33 -0.57
N PHE A 64 7.58 6.17 -1.02
CA PHE A 64 8.84 5.69 -1.57
C PHE A 64 9.73 5.12 -0.46
N LEU A 65 10.19 3.88 -0.62
CA LEU A 65 11.07 3.21 0.34
C LEU A 65 12.55 3.32 -0.05
N GLY A 66 12.84 3.55 -1.33
CA GLY A 66 14.20 3.57 -1.85
C GLY A 66 14.31 2.87 -3.19
N SER A 67 15.54 2.65 -3.64
CA SER A 67 15.82 1.91 -4.87
C SER A 67 16.66 0.68 -4.58
N ASN A 68 16.49 -0.37 -5.37
CA ASN A 68 17.40 -1.51 -5.34
C ASN A 68 18.75 -1.17 -6.01
N SER A 69 19.71 -2.10 -5.98
CA SER A 69 21.04 -1.92 -6.59
C SER A 69 21.04 -1.67 -8.10
N LYS A 70 19.91 -1.90 -8.78
CA LYS A 70 19.70 -1.63 -10.20
C LYS A 70 18.99 -0.28 -10.44
N GLY A 71 18.83 0.54 -9.41
CA GLY A 71 18.15 1.83 -9.48
C GLY A 71 16.62 1.73 -9.61
N GLN A 72 16.03 0.55 -9.40
CA GLN A 72 14.59 0.38 -9.52
C GLN A 72 13.91 0.78 -8.22
N ALA A 73 12.97 1.72 -8.32
CA ALA A 73 12.18 2.21 -7.20
C ALA A 73 11.39 1.07 -6.53
N LYS A 74 11.31 1.16 -5.20
CA LYS A 74 10.49 0.32 -4.34
C LYS A 74 9.60 1.23 -3.50
N PHE A 75 8.34 0.85 -3.37
CA PHE A 75 7.30 1.60 -2.68
C PHE A 75 6.68 0.74 -1.59
N ALA A 76 6.21 1.38 -0.52
CA ALA A 76 5.20 0.83 0.35
C ALA A 76 3.85 1.28 -0.20
N PHE A 77 2.90 0.35 -0.27
CA PHE A 77 1.58 0.62 -0.79
C PHE A 77 0.51 0.11 0.18
N VAL A 78 -0.46 0.97 0.46
CA VAL A 78 -1.67 0.64 1.22
C VAL A 78 -2.89 0.86 0.32
N GLY A 79 -3.71 -0.17 0.16
CA GLY A 79 -5.00 -0.06 -0.54
C GLY A 79 -6.16 -0.05 0.45
N THR A 80 -7.16 0.79 0.23
CA THR A 80 -8.36 0.88 1.08
C THR A 80 -9.65 0.56 0.31
N ASN A 81 -10.68 0.13 1.02
CA ASN A 81 -12.04 0.09 0.49
C ASN A 81 -12.75 1.44 0.68
N ASN A 82 -13.98 1.54 0.20
CA ASN A 82 -14.75 2.80 0.21
C ASN A 82 -15.19 3.23 1.62
N ASN A 83 -15.04 2.36 2.62
CA ASN A 83 -15.29 2.67 4.03
C ASN A 83 -13.99 3.07 4.78
N GLY A 84 -12.87 3.19 4.07
CA GLY A 84 -11.57 3.55 4.62
C GLY A 84 -10.76 2.37 5.17
N PHE A 85 -11.34 1.17 5.33
CA PHE A 85 -10.60 0.02 5.86
C PHE A 85 -9.46 -0.38 4.93
N ILE A 86 -8.33 -0.72 5.53
CA ILE A 86 -7.18 -1.30 4.85
C ILE A 86 -7.59 -2.67 4.28
N THR A 87 -7.30 -2.85 2.99
CA THR A 87 -7.49 -4.11 2.27
C THR A 87 -6.17 -4.77 1.92
N THR A 88 -5.07 -4.00 1.87
CA THR A 88 -3.72 -4.52 1.66
C THR A 88 -2.66 -3.55 2.17
N PHE A 89 -1.53 -4.10 2.65
CA PHE A 89 -0.30 -3.35 2.91
C PHE A 89 0.91 -4.21 2.48
N HIS A 90 1.67 -3.76 1.49
CA HIS A 90 2.79 -4.56 0.98
C HIS A 90 3.78 -3.67 0.25
N THR A 91 4.87 -4.27 -0.27
CA THR A 91 5.83 -3.52 -1.07
C THR A 91 5.59 -3.70 -2.55
N GLU A 92 5.68 -2.61 -3.30
CA GLU A 92 5.54 -2.62 -4.75
C GLU A 92 6.84 -2.21 -5.45
N SER A 93 7.15 -2.88 -6.55
CA SER A 93 8.20 -2.38 -7.47
C SER A 93 7.64 -1.23 -8.29
N GLY A 94 8.49 -0.32 -8.78
CA GLY A 94 8.01 0.73 -9.69
C GLY A 94 7.26 0.18 -10.90
N LYS A 95 7.74 -0.91 -11.51
CA LYS A 95 7.08 -1.53 -12.67
C LYS A 95 5.65 -1.99 -12.36
N THR A 96 5.44 -2.63 -11.21
CA THR A 96 4.13 -3.14 -10.81
C THR A 96 3.24 -2.01 -10.33
N PHE A 97 3.77 -1.07 -9.55
CA PHE A 97 3.07 0.13 -9.11
C PHE A 97 2.51 0.95 -10.28
N TRP A 98 3.34 1.28 -11.27
CA TRP A 98 2.91 2.09 -12.42
C TRP A 98 1.85 1.37 -13.26
N LYS A 99 2.03 0.06 -13.48
CA LYS A 99 1.04 -0.74 -14.20
C LYS A 99 -0.29 -0.83 -13.45
N MET A 100 -0.27 -0.96 -12.13
CA MET A 100 -1.47 -0.95 -11.29
C MET A 100 -2.21 0.39 -11.43
N LEU A 101 -1.47 1.50 -11.37
CA LEU A 101 -2.06 2.83 -11.39
C LEU A 101 -2.61 3.22 -12.76
N ASN A 102 -1.86 2.93 -13.82
CA ASN A 102 -2.09 3.50 -15.15
C ASN A 102 -2.50 2.46 -16.20
N GLY A 103 -2.52 1.17 -15.87
CA GLY A 103 -2.63 0.07 -16.83
C GLY A 103 -1.38 -0.16 -17.68
N VAL A 104 -0.48 0.83 -17.75
CA VAL A 104 0.80 0.82 -18.48
C VAL A 104 1.95 1.24 -17.55
N ASN A 105 3.19 0.87 -17.89
CA ASN A 105 4.35 1.17 -17.06
C ASN A 105 4.92 2.57 -17.37
N ILE A 106 4.19 3.62 -16.98
CA ILE A 106 4.62 5.03 -17.07
C ILE A 106 4.76 5.63 -15.67
N PRO A 107 5.86 6.35 -15.37
CA PRO A 107 6.13 6.89 -14.04
C PRO A 107 5.38 8.21 -13.79
N VAL A 108 4.07 8.20 -14.00
CA VAL A 108 3.16 9.33 -13.77
C VAL A 108 2.09 8.88 -12.80
N ILE A 109 1.76 9.73 -11.82
CA ILE A 109 0.65 9.46 -10.91
C ILE A 109 -0.62 10.07 -11.50
N ASN A 110 -1.66 9.26 -11.73
CA ASN A 110 -2.94 9.68 -12.29
C ASN A 110 -2.78 10.60 -13.53
N PRO A 111 -2.17 10.12 -14.63
CA PRO A 111 -2.05 10.91 -15.85
C PRO A 111 -3.45 11.35 -16.32
N GLU A 112 -3.57 12.62 -16.73
CA GLU A 112 -4.78 13.19 -17.33
C GLU A 112 -5.18 12.50 -18.64
#